data_AF-A0A4Q5WCH9-F1
#
_entry.id   AF-A0A4Q5WCH9-F1
#
_cell.length_a   1.000
_cell.length_b   1.000
_cell.length_c   1.000
_cell.angle_alpha   90.00
_cell.angle_beta   90.00
_cell.angle_gamma   90.00
#
_symmetry.space_group_name_H-M   'P 1'
#
loop_
_entity.id
_entity.type
_entity.pdbx_description
1 polymer ?
#
loop_
_entity_poly.entity_id
_entity_poly.type
_entity_poly.pdbx_seq_one_letter_code
_entity_poly.pdbx_strand_id
1 'polypeptide(L)'
;MLAADMHSTPPPFRNGKIAGGYTCNVLMRRDVIGALRFDPLFGKSGGEDTTFFAHLQRNGVPMAFADRAVTDDPVPKSRSNLDWLKTRSYRAGQTWGLVELRNGKSKAVLTVMAMVKALVCFAMAGLKFWSPAGWRKAVVRAQLHVGVMAAATGKAPVELYGEASA
;
A
#
# COMPACT_ATOMS: atom_id res chain seq x y z
N MET A 1 -9.79 18.11 6.85
CA MET A 1 -8.73 17.18 6.44
C MET A 1 -7.42 17.95 6.36
N LEU A 2 -6.34 17.47 7.00
CA LEU A 2 -5.03 18.14 6.91
C LEU A 2 -4.61 18.22 5.43
N ALA A 3 -4.08 19.37 4.99
CA ALA A 3 -3.76 19.63 3.58
C ALA A 3 -2.88 18.53 2.93
N ALA A 4 -2.06 17.86 3.74
CA ALA A 4 -1.13 16.80 3.35
C ALA A 4 -1.42 15.45 4.02
N ASP A 5 -2.68 15.11 4.29
CA ASP A 5 -3.02 13.78 4.82
C ASP A 5 -2.59 12.66 3.86
N MET A 6 -1.63 11.86 4.32
CA MET A 6 -1.02 10.72 3.62
C MET A 6 -0.92 9.48 4.52
N HIS A 7 -1.48 9.56 5.73
CA HIS A 7 -1.53 8.45 6.67
C HIS A 7 -2.90 7.78 6.69
N SER A 8 -3.96 8.55 6.47
CA SER A 8 -5.31 8.02 6.35
C SER A 8 -5.40 7.01 5.21
N THR A 9 -6.02 5.87 5.51
CA THR A 9 -6.23 4.81 4.55
C THR A 9 -7.72 4.80 4.19
N PRO A 10 -8.09 5.17 2.94
CA PRO A 10 -9.49 5.12 2.52
C PRO A 10 -9.96 3.67 2.37
N PRO A 11 -11.27 3.42 2.44
CA PRO A 11 -11.81 2.09 2.18
C PRO A 11 -11.48 1.62 0.76
N PRO A 12 -11.12 0.33 0.58
CA PRO A 12 -10.68 -0.19 -0.71
C PRO A 12 -11.88 -0.51 -1.61
N PHE A 13 -12.53 0.52 -2.14
CA PHE A 13 -13.61 0.34 -3.12
C PHE A 13 -13.07 0.12 -4.53
N ARG A 14 -13.63 -0.87 -5.23
CA ARG A 14 -13.45 -1.10 -6.67
C ARG A 14 -14.80 -1.38 -7.30
N ASN A 15 -15.19 -0.60 -8.31
CA ASN A 15 -16.47 -0.72 -9.02
C ASN A 15 -17.69 -0.76 -8.07
N GLY A 16 -17.69 0.11 -7.05
CA GLY A 16 -18.78 0.21 -6.06
C GLY A 16 -18.84 -0.92 -5.02
N LYS A 17 -17.86 -1.84 -5.00
CA LYS A 17 -17.79 -2.93 -4.02
C LYS A 17 -16.50 -2.85 -3.21
N ILE A 18 -16.53 -3.31 -1.95
CA ILE A 18 -15.29 -3.54 -1.20
C ILE A 18 -14.47 -4.62 -1.93
N ALA A 19 -13.19 -4.33 -2.13
CA ALA A 19 -12.23 -5.20 -2.77
C ALA A 19 -10.91 -5.19 -1.99
N GLY A 20 -10.87 -5.98 -0.91
CA GLY A 20 -9.77 -6.08 0.04
C GLY A 20 -10.18 -5.70 1.45
N GLY A 21 -9.21 -5.51 2.33
CA GLY A 21 -9.43 -5.10 3.71
C GLY A 21 -8.11 -4.81 4.41
N TYR A 22 -8.20 -4.20 5.59
CA TYR A 22 -7.09 -3.89 6.48
C TYR A 22 -7.47 -4.37 7.87
N THR A 23 -6.58 -5.06 8.58
CA THR A 23 -6.91 -5.70 9.87
C THR A 23 -7.11 -4.71 11.03
N CYS A 24 -6.80 -3.42 10.82
CA CYS A 24 -6.87 -2.37 11.84
C CYS A 24 -8.27 -2.17 12.46
N ASN A 25 -9.35 -2.34 11.69
CA ASN A 25 -10.71 -2.25 12.21
C ASN A 25 -11.68 -3.13 11.42
N VAL A 26 -11.73 -4.41 11.77
CA VAL A 26 -12.55 -5.41 11.07
C VAL A 26 -13.24 -6.33 12.08
N LEU A 27 -14.54 -6.56 11.87
CA LEU A 27 -15.32 -7.58 12.56
C LEU A 27 -15.58 -8.75 11.61
N MET A 28 -15.32 -9.97 12.07
CA MET A 28 -15.48 -11.19 11.27
C MET A 28 -16.14 -12.29 12.08
N ARG A 29 -16.93 -13.13 11.39
CA ARG A 29 -17.45 -14.37 11.97
C ARG A 29 -16.38 -15.48 11.88
N ARG A 30 -16.17 -16.21 12.97
CA ARG A 30 -15.08 -17.18 13.11
C ARG A 30 -15.22 -18.40 12.18
N ASP A 31 -16.45 -18.83 11.94
CA ASP A 31 -16.82 -19.94 11.05
C ASP A 31 -16.39 -19.68 9.60
N VAL A 32 -16.58 -18.45 9.11
CA VAL A 32 -16.21 -18.02 7.76
C VAL A 32 -14.68 -18.03 7.53
N ILE A 33 -13.88 -17.78 8.57
CA ILE A 33 -12.40 -17.79 8.49
C ILE A 33 -11.86 -19.23 8.41
N GLY A 34 -12.52 -20.19 9.07
CA GLY A 34 -12.09 -21.59 9.08
C GLY A 34 -10.63 -21.79 9.54
N ALA A 35 -9.83 -22.47 8.74
CA ALA A 35 -8.42 -22.72 8.99
C ALA A 35 -7.47 -21.65 8.45
N LEU A 36 -7.99 -20.59 7.80
CA LEU A 36 -7.15 -19.54 7.22
C LEU A 36 -6.33 -18.85 8.32
N ARG A 37 -5.04 -18.64 8.04
CA ARG A 37 -4.09 -17.95 8.91
C ARG A 37 -3.30 -16.94 8.10
N PHE A 38 -2.77 -15.93 8.78
CA PHE A 38 -1.73 -15.09 8.20
C PHE A 38 -0.50 -15.95 7.95
N ASP A 39 0.10 -15.76 6.78
CA ASP A 39 1.38 -16.37 6.46
C ASP A 39 2.49 -15.52 7.12
N PRO A 40 3.26 -16.08 8.08
CA PRO A 40 4.30 -15.34 8.82
C PRO A 40 5.37 -14.71 7.93
N LEU A 41 5.56 -15.21 6.70
CA LEU A 41 6.50 -14.63 5.73
C LEU A 41 6.09 -13.20 5.32
N PHE A 42 4.80 -12.86 5.42
CA PHE A 42 4.33 -11.50 5.18
C PHE A 42 4.46 -10.57 6.39
N GLY A 43 4.69 -11.07 7.61
CA GLY A 43 4.80 -10.23 8.81
C GLY A 43 5.96 -9.22 8.74
N LYS A 44 7.05 -9.56 8.03
CA LYS A 44 8.21 -8.67 7.83
C LYS A 44 8.15 -7.87 6.53
N SER A 45 7.60 -8.49 5.49
CA SER A 45 7.60 -7.93 4.14
C SER A 45 6.37 -7.03 3.89
N GLY A 46 5.28 -7.21 4.64
CA GLY A 46 3.99 -6.55 4.44
C GLY A 46 3.13 -7.25 3.38
N GLY A 47 1.82 -6.95 3.38
CA GLY A 47 0.85 -7.53 2.45
C GLY A 47 0.08 -8.75 2.97
N GLU A 48 0.21 -9.06 4.27
CA GLU A 48 -0.53 -10.12 4.93
C GLU A 48 -2.06 -9.89 4.84
N ASP A 49 -2.51 -8.68 5.18
CA ASP A 49 -3.90 -8.25 5.07
C ASP A 49 -4.43 -8.45 3.64
N THR A 50 -3.70 -7.91 2.66
CA THR A 50 -4.06 -8.01 1.24
C THR A 50 -4.26 -9.46 0.83
N THR A 51 -3.36 -10.35 1.24
CA THR A 51 -3.44 -11.79 0.93
C THR A 51 -4.62 -12.45 1.63
N PHE A 52 -4.81 -12.16 2.91
CA PHE A 52 -5.89 -12.70 3.73
C PHE A 52 -7.27 -12.33 3.16
N PHE A 53 -7.52 -11.05 2.89
CA PHE A 53 -8.80 -10.59 2.32
C PHE A 53 -8.98 -11.03 0.87
N ALA A 54 -7.90 -11.12 0.07
CA ALA A 54 -8.00 -11.70 -1.27
C ALA A 54 -8.42 -13.17 -1.24
N HIS A 55 -7.97 -13.94 -0.24
CA HIS A 55 -8.40 -15.32 -0.06
C HIS A 55 -9.88 -15.39 0.31
N LEU A 56 -10.35 -14.60 1.27
CA LEU A 56 -11.76 -14.54 1.64
C LEU A 56 -12.64 -14.16 0.44
N GLN A 57 -12.23 -13.14 -0.32
CA GLN A 57 -12.97 -12.70 -1.52
C GLN A 57 -13.05 -13.79 -2.60
N ARG A 58 -11.96 -14.53 -2.84
CA ARG A 58 -11.94 -15.66 -3.79
C ARG A 58 -12.83 -16.81 -3.37
N ASN A 59 -13.04 -17.00 -2.07
CA ASN A 59 -13.96 -18.01 -1.53
C ASN A 59 -15.41 -17.50 -1.42
N GLY A 60 -15.73 -16.34 -2.00
CA GLY A 60 -17.10 -15.82 -2.04
C GLY A 60 -17.60 -15.27 -0.70
N VAL A 61 -16.70 -15.00 0.26
CA VAL A 61 -17.08 -14.43 1.54
C VAL A 61 -17.64 -13.01 1.35
N PRO A 62 -18.89 -12.73 1.80
CA PRO A 62 -19.44 -11.39 1.73
C PRO A 62 -18.67 -10.41 2.62
N MET A 63 -18.37 -9.24 2.09
CA MET A 63 -17.69 -8.16 2.80
C MET A 63 -18.48 -6.86 2.65
N ALA A 64 -18.59 -6.09 3.73
CA ALA A 64 -19.30 -4.83 3.77
C ALA A 64 -18.46 -3.73 4.45
N PHE A 65 -18.71 -2.47 4.07
CA PHE A 65 -18.10 -1.30 4.68
C PHE A 65 -19.04 -0.71 5.73
N ALA A 66 -18.52 -0.37 6.91
CA ALA A 66 -19.23 0.43 7.91
C ALA A 66 -18.65 1.84 7.91
N ASP A 67 -19.33 2.79 7.28
CA ASP A 67 -18.89 4.18 7.10
C ASP A 67 -18.67 4.94 8.42
N ARG A 68 -19.38 4.56 9.48
CA ARG A 68 -19.24 5.14 10.82
C ARG A 68 -18.21 4.42 11.71
N ALA A 69 -17.63 3.31 11.27
CA ALA A 69 -16.62 2.56 12.01
C ALA A 69 -15.21 3.13 11.74
N VAL A 70 -15.00 4.40 12.06
CA VAL A 70 -13.71 5.08 11.92
C VAL A 70 -12.85 4.77 13.15
N THR A 71 -11.57 4.48 12.92
CA THR A 71 -10.57 4.29 13.97
C THR A 71 -9.43 5.28 13.76
N ASP A 72 -8.99 5.90 14.85
CA ASP A 72 -7.85 6.80 14.89
C ASP A 72 -6.65 6.10 15.55
N ASP A 73 -5.57 5.93 14.79
CA ASP A 73 -4.31 5.36 15.30
C ASP A 73 -3.24 6.45 15.41
N PRO A 74 -2.57 6.60 16.57
CA PRO A 74 -1.51 7.58 16.72
C PRO A 74 -0.32 7.23 15.84
N VAL A 75 0.13 8.19 15.01
CA VAL A 75 1.35 8.05 14.23
C VAL A 75 2.54 8.52 15.08
N PRO A 76 3.52 7.66 15.40
CA PRO A 76 4.68 8.08 16.16
C PRO A 76 5.53 9.11 15.39
N LYS A 77 6.29 9.95 16.12
CA LYS A 77 7.12 11.00 15.52
C LYS A 77 8.12 10.45 14.48
N SER A 78 8.69 9.28 14.73
CA SER A 78 9.61 8.58 13.81
C SER A 78 8.97 8.23 12.46
N ARG A 79 7.63 8.13 12.40
CA ARG A 79 6.86 7.84 11.18
C ARG A 79 6.16 9.08 10.60
N SER A 80 6.17 10.20 11.31
CA SER A 80 5.48 11.43 10.94
C SER A 80 6.37 12.38 10.13
N ASN A 81 7.15 11.85 9.19
CA ASN A 81 8.06 12.63 8.36
C ASN A 81 8.03 12.17 6.89
N LEU A 82 8.52 13.03 6.00
CA LEU A 82 8.48 12.79 4.56
C LEU A 82 9.35 11.59 4.14
N ASP A 83 10.48 11.37 4.81
CA ASP A 83 11.36 10.25 4.49
C ASP A 83 10.68 8.92 4.76
N TRP A 84 10.04 8.78 5.92
CA TRP A 84 9.23 7.61 6.23
C TRP A 84 8.10 7.40 5.22
N LEU A 85 7.38 8.46 4.85
CA LEU A 85 6.29 8.37 3.85
C LEU A 85 6.80 7.92 2.47
N LYS A 86 7.94 8.45 2.03
CA LYS A 86 8.60 8.02 0.77
C LYS A 86 9.00 6.55 0.84
N THR A 87 9.65 6.11 1.93
CA THR A 87 10.10 4.73 2.12
C THR A 87 8.91 3.76 2.19
N ARG A 88 7.86 4.10 2.96
CA ARG A 88 6.62 3.31 3.01
C ARG A 88 5.96 3.19 1.63
N SER A 89 5.87 4.31 0.90
CA SER A 89 5.28 4.33 -0.43
C SER A 89 6.08 3.50 -1.44
N TYR A 90 7.41 3.63 -1.42
CA TYR A 90 8.32 2.78 -2.19
C TYR A 90 8.10 1.29 -1.89
N ARG A 91 8.00 0.92 -0.60
CA ARG A 91 7.78 -0.47 -0.21
C ARG A 91 6.41 -1.01 -0.67
N ALA A 92 5.36 -0.18 -0.58
CA ALA A 92 4.05 -0.52 -1.13
C ALA A 92 4.13 -0.75 -2.66
N GLY A 93 4.90 0.08 -3.36
CA GLY A 93 5.24 -0.09 -4.77
C GLY A 93 5.90 -1.43 -5.08
N GLN A 94 6.91 -1.83 -4.31
CA GLN A 94 7.56 -3.14 -4.47
C GLN A 94 6.55 -4.29 -4.30
N THR A 95 5.71 -4.22 -3.28
CA THR A 95 4.68 -5.24 -3.02
C THR A 95 3.72 -5.37 -4.19
N TRP A 96 3.22 -4.23 -4.70
CA TRP A 96 2.35 -4.22 -5.87
C TRP A 96 3.04 -4.79 -7.12
N GLY A 97 4.30 -4.40 -7.38
CA GLY A 97 5.08 -4.93 -8.49
C GLY A 97 5.26 -6.44 -8.42
N LEU A 98 5.60 -6.98 -7.24
CA LEU A 98 5.73 -8.43 -7.02
C LEU A 98 4.42 -9.18 -7.25
N VAL A 99 3.28 -8.63 -6.81
CA VAL A 99 1.95 -9.21 -7.04
C VAL A 99 1.62 -9.25 -8.53
N GLU A 100 1.85 -8.16 -9.27
CA GLU A 100 1.58 -8.12 -10.71
C GLU A 100 2.46 -9.08 -11.51
N LEU A 101 3.73 -9.26 -11.12
CA LEU A 101 4.62 -10.27 -11.70
C LEU A 101 4.09 -11.68 -11.45
N ARG A 102 3.63 -11.97 -10.22
CA ARG A 102 3.01 -13.27 -9.87
C ARG A 102 1.73 -13.51 -10.67
N ASN A 103 0.99 -12.45 -10.99
CA ASN A 103 -0.20 -12.50 -11.85
C ASN A 103 0.14 -12.55 -13.36
N GLY A 104 1.41 -12.71 -13.74
CA GLY A 104 1.85 -12.93 -15.12
C GLY A 104 2.14 -11.68 -15.94
N LYS A 105 2.15 -10.48 -15.34
CA LYS A 105 2.51 -9.26 -16.08
C LYS A 105 4.01 -9.25 -16.43
N SER A 106 4.36 -8.84 -17.65
CA SER A 106 5.75 -8.74 -18.10
C SER A 106 6.56 -7.74 -17.28
N LYS A 107 7.79 -8.13 -16.90
CA LYS A 107 8.77 -7.26 -16.24
C LYS A 107 9.00 -5.97 -17.03
N ALA A 108 9.18 -6.07 -18.35
CA ALA A 108 9.44 -4.92 -19.21
C ALA A 108 8.26 -3.94 -19.20
N VAL A 109 7.04 -4.46 -19.34
CA VAL A 109 5.81 -3.64 -19.31
C VAL A 109 5.66 -2.93 -17.96
N LEU A 110 5.86 -3.65 -16.85
CA LEU A 110 5.81 -3.05 -15.52
C LEU A 110 6.84 -1.94 -15.34
N THR A 111 8.09 -2.17 -15.74
CA THR A 111 9.16 -1.18 -15.64
C THR A 111 8.83 0.07 -16.45
N VAL A 112 8.45 -0.07 -17.72
CA VAL A 112 8.12 1.08 -18.58
C VAL A 112 6.92 1.87 -18.03
N MET A 113 5.83 1.18 -17.69
CA MET A 113 4.65 1.85 -17.13
C MET A 113 4.95 2.58 -15.82
N ALA A 114 5.74 1.97 -14.94
CA ALA A 114 6.12 2.56 -13.68
C ALA A 114 7.07 3.75 -13.88
N MET A 115 8.02 3.67 -14.82
CA MET A 115 8.91 4.77 -15.17
C MET A 115 8.12 5.99 -15.67
N VAL A 116 7.21 5.78 -16.63
CA VAL A 116 6.35 6.86 -17.15
C VAL A 116 5.55 7.52 -16.01
N LYS A 117 4.91 6.72 -15.15
CA LYS A 117 4.14 7.25 -14.02
C LYS A 117 5.01 7.99 -12.99
N ALA A 118 6.23 7.51 -12.74
CA ALA A 118 7.18 8.18 -11.86
C ALA A 118 7.59 9.55 -12.42
N LEU A 119 7.93 9.62 -13.72
CA LEU A 119 8.28 10.87 -14.40
C LEU A 119 7.12 11.87 -14.36
N VAL A 120 5.89 11.43 -14.65
CA VAL A 120 4.69 12.28 -14.54
C VAL A 120 4.51 12.79 -13.11
N CYS A 121 4.69 11.94 -12.10
CA CYS A 121 4.60 12.37 -10.70
C CYS A 121 5.68 13.39 -10.31
N PHE A 122 6.93 13.20 -10.76
CA PHE A 122 7.99 14.18 -10.52
C PHE A 122 7.74 15.50 -11.25
N ALA A 123 7.25 15.47 -12.49
CA ALA A 123 6.84 16.66 -13.21
C ALA A 123 5.72 17.40 -12.47
N MET A 124 4.70 16.68 -11.96
CA MET A 124 3.65 17.26 -11.12
C MET A 124 4.19 17.84 -9.80
N ALA A 125 5.25 17.26 -9.22
CA ALA A 125 5.89 17.82 -8.05
C ALA A 125 6.55 19.16 -8.36
N GLY A 126 7.26 19.25 -9.49
CA GLY A 126 7.81 20.51 -10.00
C GLY A 126 6.73 21.55 -10.28
N LEU A 127 5.65 21.17 -10.99
CA LEU A 127 4.50 22.04 -11.25
C LEU A 127 3.73 22.44 -9.99
N LYS A 128 3.95 21.81 -8.84
CA LYS A 128 3.27 22.16 -7.57
C LYS A 128 4.26 22.64 -6.52
N PHE A 129 5.43 23.13 -6.92
CA PHE A 129 6.49 23.55 -6.00
C PHE A 129 6.01 24.58 -4.96
N TRP A 130 5.09 25.47 -5.33
CA TRP A 130 4.48 26.48 -4.46
C TRP A 130 3.51 25.91 -3.42
N SER A 131 3.07 24.65 -3.58
CA SER A 131 2.15 23.98 -2.65
C SER A 131 2.91 22.93 -1.85
N PRO A 132 3.27 23.22 -0.58
CA PRO A 132 4.01 22.28 0.25
C PRO A 132 3.32 20.91 0.39
N ALA A 133 1.99 20.87 0.37
CA ALA A 133 1.24 19.61 0.37
C ALA A 133 1.22 18.95 -1.02
N GLY A 134 1.07 19.74 -2.09
CA GLY A 134 0.97 19.27 -3.47
C GLY A 134 2.23 18.54 -3.94
N TRP A 135 3.40 19.16 -3.81
CA TRP A 135 4.64 18.53 -4.26
C TRP A 135 5.01 17.31 -3.41
N ARG A 136 4.76 17.33 -2.08
CA ARG A 136 5.03 16.18 -1.20
C ARG A 136 4.18 14.97 -1.57
N LYS A 137 2.87 15.16 -1.81
CA LYS A 137 1.98 14.09 -2.30
C LYS A 137 2.47 13.51 -3.62
N ALA A 138 2.90 14.36 -4.55
CA ALA A 138 3.41 13.94 -5.85
C ALA A 138 4.74 13.16 -5.73
N VAL A 139 5.68 13.60 -4.88
CA VAL A 139 6.94 12.88 -4.60
C VAL A 139 6.68 11.53 -3.94
N VAL A 140 5.81 11.48 -2.92
CA VAL A 140 5.45 10.22 -2.26
C VAL A 140 4.82 9.26 -3.27
N ARG A 141 3.95 9.74 -4.17
CA ARG A 141 3.38 8.91 -5.24
C ARG A 141 4.43 8.47 -6.26
N ALA A 142 5.40 9.31 -6.59
CA ALA A 142 6.49 8.94 -7.48
C ALA A 142 7.30 7.77 -6.89
N GLN A 143 7.60 7.82 -5.58
CA GLN A 143 8.32 6.76 -4.88
C GLN A 143 7.62 5.40 -4.94
N LEU A 144 6.28 5.36 -4.91
CA LEU A 144 5.53 4.14 -5.18
C LEU A 144 5.91 3.52 -6.52
N HIS A 145 5.94 4.32 -7.57
CA HIS A 145 6.28 3.84 -8.91
C HIS A 145 7.75 3.45 -9.02
N VAL A 146 8.66 4.14 -8.32
CA VAL A 146 10.07 3.70 -8.20
C VAL A 146 10.16 2.33 -7.52
N GLY A 147 9.35 2.08 -6.50
CA GLY A 147 9.24 0.76 -5.86
C GLY A 147 8.75 -0.35 -6.80
N VAL A 148 7.76 -0.05 -7.65
CA VAL A 148 7.28 -1.01 -8.68
C VAL A 148 8.40 -1.38 -9.64
N MET A 149 9.16 -0.38 -10.13
CA MET A 149 10.32 -0.64 -11.00
C MET A 149 11.37 -1.50 -10.29
N ALA A 150 11.66 -1.20 -9.04
CA ALA A 150 12.63 -1.96 -8.25
C ALA A 150 12.24 -3.44 -8.11
N ALA A 151 10.95 -3.73 -7.88
CA ALA A 151 10.46 -5.11 -7.88
C ALA A 151 10.59 -5.78 -9.26
N ALA A 152 10.25 -5.05 -10.35
CA ALA A 152 10.36 -5.55 -11.71
C ALA A 152 11.81 -5.89 -12.13
N THR A 153 12.79 -5.15 -11.59
CA THR A 153 14.22 -5.38 -11.83
C THR A 153 14.88 -6.30 -10.80
N GLY A 154 14.12 -6.89 -9.88
CA GLY A 154 14.60 -7.92 -8.95
C GLY A 154 15.28 -7.39 -7.69
N LYS A 155 15.13 -6.11 -7.34
CA LYS A 155 15.61 -5.60 -6.04
C LYS A 155 14.82 -6.21 -4.90
N ALA A 156 15.54 -6.57 -3.83
CA ALA A 156 14.94 -7.12 -2.63
C ALA A 156 13.94 -6.12 -1.98
N PRO A 157 12.81 -6.62 -1.44
CA PRO A 157 11.98 -5.92 -0.49
C PRO A 157 12.75 -5.15 0.60
N VAL A 158 12.39 -3.89 0.82
CA VAL A 158 12.81 -3.17 2.03
C VAL A 158 11.99 -3.68 3.21
N GLU A 159 12.65 -4.01 4.32
CA GLU A 159 11.98 -4.35 5.57
C GLU A 159 11.63 -3.06 6.32
N LEU A 160 10.36 -2.88 6.70
CA LEU A 160 9.89 -1.71 7.45
C LEU A 160 9.54 -2.03 8.90
N TYR A 161 9.35 -3.31 9.18
CA TYR A 161 8.83 -3.81 10.44
C TYR A 161 9.74 -4.96 10.89
N GLY A 162 10.30 -4.87 12.09
CA GLY A 162 11.24 -5.87 12.61
C GLY A 162 12.44 -5.25 13.32
N GLU A 163 12.88 -4.06 12.92
CA GLU A 163 13.76 -3.23 13.74
C GLU A 163 12.88 -2.41 14.70
N ALA A 164 12.49 -3.04 15.81
CA ALA A 164 12.26 -2.25 17.00
C ALA A 164 13.59 -1.54 17.28
N SER A 165 13.62 -0.22 17.07
CA SER A 165 14.68 0.61 17.63
C SER A 165 14.78 0.26 19.12
N ALA A 166 15.90 -0.34 19.49
CA ALA A 166 16.36 -0.40 20.87
C ALA A 166 16.55 1.02 21.41
#